data_AF-A0A3C0C8R8-F1
#
_entry.id   AF-A0A3C0C8R8-F1
#
_cell.length_a   1.000
_cell.length_b   1.000
_cell.length_c   1.000
_cell.angle_alpha   90.00
_cell.angle_beta   90.00
_cell.angle_gamma   90.00
#
_symmetry.space_group_name_H-M   'P 1'
#
loop_
_entity.id
_entity.type
_entity.pdbx_description
1 polymer ?
#
loop_
_entity_poly.entity_id
_entity_poly.type
_entity_poly.pdbx_seq_one_letter_code
_entity_poly.pdbx_strand_id
1 'polypeptide(L)'
;DQSAVLLITRPRRFGKSLLMSTFKYFFALDPDLPNDNSYAKKLFGSLEITKDVDFCDTFLGRMPVICLSLKSIESSNFSYCVNMLAGQ
;
A
#
# COMPACT_ATOMS: atom_id res chain seq x y z
N ASP A 1 12.01 -11.25 -15.82
CA ASP A 1 12.02 -11.89 -14.50
C ASP A 1 10.66 -12.51 -14.22
N GLN A 2 10.59 -13.81 -13.92
CA GLN A 2 9.34 -14.58 -13.74
C GLN A 2 9.15 -15.12 -12.31
N SER A 3 9.78 -14.51 -11.29
CA SER A 3 9.52 -14.94 -9.91
C SER A 3 8.13 -14.48 -9.47
N ALA A 4 7.29 -15.42 -9.00
CA ALA A 4 5.98 -15.13 -8.42
C ALA A 4 6.06 -14.30 -7.12
N VAL A 5 7.27 -14.18 -6.55
CA VAL A 5 7.56 -13.45 -5.33
C VAL A 5 8.67 -12.44 -5.59
N LEU A 6 8.41 -11.18 -5.24
CA LEU A 6 9.41 -10.11 -5.22
C LEU A 6 9.86 -9.87 -3.77
N LEU A 7 11.07 -10.30 -3.43
CA LEU A 7 11.66 -10.06 -2.11
C LEU A 7 12.54 -8.80 -2.11
N ILE A 8 12.12 -7.76 -1.40
CA ILE A 8 12.90 -6.54 -1.22
C ILE A 8 13.58 -6.57 0.15
N THR A 9 14.86 -6.94 0.19
CA THR A 9 15.64 -6.92 1.44
C THR A 9 15.95 -5.46 1.84
N ARG A 10 15.64 -5.09 3.09
CA ARG A 10 15.92 -3.72 3.61
C ARG A 10 16.31 -3.77 5.10
N PRO A 11 17.29 -2.96 5.55
CA PRO A 11 17.69 -2.84 6.95
C PRO A 11 16.57 -2.37 7.89
N ARG A 12 16.78 -2.52 9.21
CA ARG A 12 15.86 -2.02 10.25
C ARG A 12 15.79 -0.49 10.21
N ARG A 13 14.60 0.08 10.42
CA ARG A 13 14.28 1.53 10.34
C ARG A 13 14.46 2.18 8.98
N PHE A 14 14.68 1.39 7.93
CA PHE A 14 14.79 1.88 6.57
C PHE A 14 13.40 2.11 5.93
N GLY A 15 12.60 3.00 6.50
CA GLY A 15 11.40 3.55 5.86
C GLY A 15 10.28 2.59 5.42
N LYS A 16 10.28 1.32 5.86
CA LYS A 16 9.30 0.31 5.40
C LYS A 16 7.84 0.74 5.61
N SER A 17 7.52 1.22 6.80
CA SER A 17 6.17 1.72 7.11
C SER A 17 5.82 2.97 6.32
N LEU A 18 6.78 3.87 6.12
CA LEU A 18 6.58 5.08 5.32
C LEU A 18 6.24 4.69 3.88
N LEU A 19 6.99 3.76 3.27
CA LEU A 19 6.73 3.28 1.92
C LEU A 19 5.32 2.69 1.77
N MET A 20 4.88 1.86 2.72
CA MET A 20 3.52 1.29 2.70
C MET A 20 2.45 2.38 2.79
N SER A 21 2.65 3.39 3.65
CA SER A 21 1.75 4.55 3.71
C SER A 21 1.77 5.35 2.41
N THR A 22 2.94 5.56 1.80
CA THR A 22 3.07 6.25 0.51
C THR A 22 2.25 5.54 -0.56
N PHE A 23 2.38 4.21 -0.70
CA PHE A 23 1.56 3.45 -1.65
C PHE A 23 0.08 3.53 -1.33
N LYS A 24 -0.30 3.38 -0.06
CA LYS A 24 -1.70 3.52 0.34
C LYS A 24 -2.27 4.86 -0.12
N TYR A 25 -1.65 5.97 0.25
CA TYR A 25 -2.17 7.30 -0.10
C TYR A 25 -2.06 7.65 -1.58
N PHE A 26 -1.08 7.09 -2.28
CA PHE A 26 -0.93 7.32 -3.72
C PHE A 26 -2.05 6.62 -4.49
N PHE A 27 -2.33 5.36 -4.17
CA PHE A 27 -3.27 4.55 -4.96
C PHE A 27 -4.72 4.64 -4.47
N ALA A 28 -4.96 4.77 -3.15
CA ALA A 28 -6.29 4.62 -2.58
C ALA A 28 -7.28 5.67 -3.07
N LEU A 29 -8.40 5.21 -3.62
CA LEU A 29 -9.60 6.02 -3.81
C LEU A 29 -10.30 6.28 -2.46
N ASP A 30 -11.02 7.39 -2.36
CA ASP A 30 -11.88 7.69 -1.23
C ASP A 30 -13.22 6.95 -1.39
N PRO A 31 -13.64 6.06 -0.47
CA PRO A 31 -14.90 5.33 -0.58
C PRO A 31 -16.14 6.25 -0.58
N ASP A 32 -16.07 7.38 0.12
CA ASP A 32 -17.16 8.34 0.23
C ASP A 32 -17.19 9.26 -1.01
N LEU A 33 -16.03 9.47 -1.66
CA LEU A 33 -15.85 10.31 -2.83
C LEU A 33 -15.02 9.60 -3.93
N PRO A 34 -15.52 8.51 -4.54
CA PRO A 34 -14.71 7.60 -5.36
C PRO A 34 -14.11 8.20 -6.63
N ASN A 35 -14.66 9.33 -7.09
CA ASN A 35 -14.15 10.07 -8.25
C ASN A 35 -13.30 11.30 -7.88
N ASP A 36 -13.13 11.59 -6.59
CA ASP A 36 -12.33 12.70 -6.11
C ASP A 36 -10.91 12.24 -5.74
N ASN A 37 -9.93 12.64 -6.53
CA ASN A 37 -8.52 12.43 -6.24
C ASN A 37 -7.78 13.72 -5.85
N SER A 38 -8.51 14.77 -5.47
CA SER A 38 -7.96 16.07 -5.07
C SER A 38 -7.00 15.95 -3.87
N TYR A 39 -7.32 15.11 -2.89
CA TYR A 39 -6.46 14.86 -1.73
C TYR A 39 -5.11 14.24 -2.13
N ALA A 40 -5.14 13.18 -2.97
CA ALA A 40 -3.93 12.55 -3.48
C ALA A 40 -3.11 13.55 -4.33
N LYS A 41 -3.76 14.33 -5.21
CA LYS A 41 -3.10 15.39 -5.99
C LYS A 41 -2.43 16.43 -5.10
N LYS A 42 -3.07 16.84 -4.00
CA LYS A 42 -2.49 17.78 -3.04
C LYS A 42 -1.27 17.19 -2.34
N LEU A 43 -1.29 15.90 -1.99
CA LEU A 43 -0.20 15.25 -1.27
C LEU A 43 1.02 14.99 -2.18
N PHE A 44 0.79 14.66 -3.45
CA PHE A 44 1.85 14.23 -4.38
C PHE A 44 2.22 15.27 -5.46
N GLY A 45 1.48 16.38 -5.58
CA GLY A 45 1.53 17.31 -6.73
C GLY A 45 2.89 17.93 -7.05
N SER A 46 3.82 17.99 -6.09
CA SER A 46 5.17 18.55 -6.26
C SER A 46 6.28 17.49 -6.35
N LEU A 47 5.93 16.21 -6.37
CA LEU A 47 6.90 15.12 -6.39
C LEU A 47 7.28 14.71 -7.82
N GLU A 48 8.48 14.16 -7.99
CA GLU A 48 9.01 13.75 -9.30
C GLU A 48 8.09 12.78 -10.07
N ILE A 49 7.32 11.95 -9.36
CA ILE A 49 6.37 11.00 -9.95
C ILE A 49 5.28 11.67 -10.79
N THR A 50 4.97 12.95 -10.55
CA THR A 50 3.94 13.68 -11.31
C THR A 50 4.36 14.01 -12.73
N LYS A 51 5.65 13.84 -13.07
CA LYS A 51 6.13 13.93 -14.45
C LYS A 51 5.64 12.77 -15.32
N ASP A 52 5.30 11.64 -14.71
CA ASP A 52 4.65 10.52 -15.39
C ASP A 52 3.13 10.70 -15.36
N VAL A 53 2.64 11.50 -16.31
CA VAL A 53 1.23 11.92 -16.37
C VAL A 53 0.30 10.73 -16.58
N ASP A 54 0.65 9.82 -17.50
CA ASP A 54 -0.17 8.65 -17.82
C ASP A 54 -0.33 7.72 -16.61
N PHE A 55 0.76 7.52 -15.86
CA PHE A 55 0.73 6.74 -14.62
C PHE A 55 -0.13 7.43 -13.56
N CYS A 56 0.04 8.72 -13.34
CA CYS A 56 -0.74 9.48 -12.37
C CYS A 56 -2.24 9.52 -12.73
N ASP A 57 -2.60 9.73 -13.98
CA ASP A 57 -4.00 9.77 -14.43
C ASP A 57 -4.69 8.41 -14.27
N THR A 58 -3.93 7.33 -14.39
CA THR A 58 -4.46 5.97 -14.21
C THR A 58 -4.62 5.61 -12.73
N PHE A 59 -3.62 5.92 -11.90
CA PHE A 59 -3.48 5.30 -10.58
C PHE A 59 -3.68 6.24 -9.39
N LEU A 60 -3.43 7.55 -9.53
CA LEU A 60 -3.40 8.48 -8.40
C LEU A 60 -4.79 8.68 -7.79
N GLY A 61 -4.99 8.10 -6.61
CA GLY A 61 -6.24 8.16 -5.84
C GLY A 61 -7.41 7.45 -6.53
N ARG A 62 -7.16 6.40 -7.31
CA ARG A 62 -8.16 5.75 -8.18
C ARG A 62 -8.35 4.26 -7.96
N MET A 63 -7.54 3.64 -7.10
CA MET A 63 -7.50 2.21 -6.92
C MET A 63 -8.11 1.78 -5.57
N PRO A 64 -8.90 0.71 -5.53
CA PRO A 64 -9.31 0.12 -4.26
C PRO A 64 -8.09 -0.54 -3.60
N VAL A 65 -7.59 0.04 -2.52
CA VAL A 65 -6.41 -0.46 -1.82
C VAL A 65 -6.81 -1.15 -0.52
N ILE A 66 -6.40 -2.41 -0.38
CA ILE A 66 -6.53 -3.18 0.86
C ILE A 66 -5.16 -3.24 1.52
N CYS A 67 -5.04 -2.71 2.75
CA CYS A 67 -3.83 -2.81 3.55
C CYS A 67 -3.97 -3.95 4.57
N LEU A 68 -3.24 -5.03 4.36
CA LEU A 68 -3.14 -6.15 5.32
C LEU A 68 -1.84 -6.02 6.12
N SER A 69 -1.94 -6.12 7.44
CA SER A 69 -0.78 -6.14 8.35
C SER A 69 -0.73 -7.47 9.08
N LEU A 70 0.36 -8.21 8.91
CA LEU A 70 0.65 -9.43 9.68
C LEU A 70 1.42 -9.16 10.98
N LYS A 71 1.54 -7.89 11.36
CA LYS A 71 2.20 -7.50 12.60
C LYS A 71 1.51 -8.18 13.79
N SER A 72 2.30 -8.79 14.67
CA SER A 72 1.83 -9.47 15.88
C SER A 72 0.97 -10.72 15.63
N ILE A 73 0.96 -11.24 14.40
CA ILE A 73 0.43 -12.58 14.11
C ILE A 73 1.58 -13.57 14.28
N GLU A 74 1.67 -14.13 15.48
CA GLU A 74 2.72 -15.08 15.83
C GLU A 74 2.15 -16.19 16.73
N SER A 75 2.44 -17.44 16.39
CA SER A 75 2.07 -18.62 17.15
C SER A 75 3.05 -19.75 16.86
N SER A 76 3.07 -20.76 17.72
CA SER A 76 3.87 -21.97 17.53
C SER A 76 3.31 -22.90 16.44
N ASN A 77 2.10 -22.66 15.95
CA ASN A 77 1.46 -23.47 14.90
C ASN A 77 0.90 -22.58 13.78
N PHE A 78 1.10 -23.01 12.53
CA PHE A 78 0.55 -22.34 11.35
C PHE A 78 -0.97 -22.17 11.41
N SER A 79 -1.70 -23.21 11.81
CA SER A 79 -3.16 -23.20 11.92
C SER A 79 -3.63 -22.13 12.91
N TYR A 80 -2.91 -21.96 14.03
CA TYR A 80 -3.21 -20.90 14.98
C TYR A 80 -2.91 -19.51 14.42
N CYS A 81 -1.81 -19.32 13.67
CA CYS A 81 -1.55 -18.06 12.98
C CYS A 81 -2.67 -17.71 11.99
N VAL A 82 -3.20 -18.70 11.27
CA VAL A 82 -4.32 -18.51 10.34
C VAL A 82 -5.60 -18.12 11.08
N ASN A 83 -5.90 -18.78 12.21
CA ASN A 83 -7.06 -18.42 13.04
C ASN A 83 -6.94 -16.99 13.59
N MET A 84 -5.76 -16.59 14.06
CA MET A 84 -5.51 -15.21 14.50
C MET A 84 -5.70 -14.20 13.38
N LEU A 85 -5.26 -14.51 12.15
CA LEU A 85 -5.50 -13.66 10.98
C LEU A 85 -6.99 -13.55 10.64
N ALA A 86 -7.75 -14.63 10.82
CA ALA A 86 -9.20 -14.69 10.62
C ALA A 86 -10.00 -14.00 11.74
N GLY A 87 -9.34 -13.52 12.81
CA GLY A 87 -9.99 -12.91 13.97
C GLY A 87 -10.68 -13.91 14.90
N GLN A 88 -10.23 -15.17 14.87
CA GLN A 88 -10.72 -16.28 15.71
C GLN A 88 -9.78 -16.56 16.88
#